data_AF-A0A522WHN5-F1
#
_entry.id   AF-A0A522WHN5-F1
#
_cell.length_a   1.000
_cell.length_b   1.000
_cell.length_c   1.000
_cell.angle_alpha   90.00
_cell.angle_beta   90.00
_cell.angle_gamma   90.00
#
_symmetry.space_group_name_H-M   'P 1'
#
loop_
_entity.id
_entity.type
_entity.pdbx_description
1 polymer ?
#
loop_
_entity_poly.entity_id
_entity_poly.type
_entity_poly.pdbx_seq_one_letter_code
_entity_poly.pdbx_strand_id
1 'polypeptide(L)'
;MPAEKLRAIVAVCHHRPFNCGHVGWGYEHSDGSWRVGAVEGPGWQGVFNGFWSRKVNGLNDVMVIFENMKKLNAEYDNVKLLNVGANVSANPVFADEMSAWVSGLEYSVINRNCMDSAFDILNAYAPGYVMGVLPKPEDNWFPNDWYKNLPSSTEYNLSNAIKTQPDVLLSENKQSVDDLSFNGTPPPWRIIGNENYFPPRKGRPLPMVR
;
A
#
# COMPACT_ATOMS: atom_id res chain seq x y z
N MET A 1 25.41 8.21 -14.53
CA MET A 1 24.92 7.23 -13.55
C MET A 1 23.62 6.66 -14.10
N PRO A 2 23.38 5.34 -14.05
CA PRO A 2 22.08 4.80 -14.47
C PRO A 2 20.98 5.48 -13.63
N ALA A 3 19.86 5.84 -14.26
CA ALA A 3 18.73 6.39 -13.54
C ALA A 3 18.37 5.45 -12.38
N GLU A 4 18.30 5.97 -11.17
CA GLU A 4 17.89 5.19 -10.00
C GLU A 4 16.47 4.68 -10.30
N LYS A 5 16.29 3.36 -10.29
CA LYS A 5 14.99 2.76 -10.58
C LYS A 5 14.06 3.11 -9.44
N LEU A 6 12.93 3.70 -9.76
CA LEU A 6 11.87 3.99 -8.80
C LEU A 6 11.37 2.69 -8.14
N ARG A 7 10.91 2.81 -6.90
CA ARG A 7 10.65 1.68 -6.01
C ARG A 7 9.27 1.76 -5.37
N ALA A 8 8.77 0.61 -4.97
CA ALA A 8 7.61 0.47 -4.10
C ALA A 8 7.97 -0.33 -2.86
N ILE A 9 7.10 -0.30 -1.86
CA ILE A 9 7.19 -1.16 -0.68
C ILE A 9 5.84 -1.77 -0.34
N VAL A 10 5.91 -2.90 0.35
CA VAL A 10 4.80 -3.42 1.13
C VAL A 10 5.29 -3.60 2.56
N ALA A 11 4.56 -3.05 3.52
CA ALA A 11 4.74 -3.32 4.94
C ALA A 11 3.75 -4.39 5.38
N VAL A 12 4.11 -5.25 6.33
CA VAL A 12 3.22 -6.28 6.87
C VAL A 12 3.23 -6.28 8.40
N CYS A 13 2.06 -6.48 8.98
CA CYS A 13 1.86 -6.93 10.35
C CYS A 13 1.46 -8.39 10.30
N HIS A 14 2.21 -9.30 10.88
CA HIS A 14 1.95 -10.73 10.73
C HIS A 14 0.80 -11.24 11.62
N HIS A 15 0.55 -10.56 12.73
CA HIS A 15 -0.32 -11.06 13.79
C HIS A 15 -1.74 -10.48 13.77
N ARG A 16 -2.04 -9.48 12.93
CA ARG A 16 -3.35 -8.80 12.91
C ARG A 16 -4.04 -8.83 11.56
N PRO A 17 -5.39 -8.91 11.52
CA PRO A 17 -6.24 -9.43 12.57
C PRO A 17 -6.07 -10.96 12.67
N PHE A 18 -6.13 -11.52 13.88
CA PHE A 18 -6.18 -12.97 14.13
C PHE A 18 -5.10 -13.82 13.41
N ASN A 19 -3.84 -13.35 13.33
CA ASN A 19 -2.73 -14.00 12.62
C ASN A 19 -2.91 -14.19 11.09
N CYS A 20 -3.92 -13.56 10.48
CA CYS A 20 -4.09 -13.55 9.02
C CYS A 20 -3.11 -12.60 8.32
N GLY A 21 -2.65 -11.60 9.07
CA GLY A 21 -1.78 -10.53 8.60
C GLY A 21 -2.53 -9.31 8.07
N HIS A 22 -1.82 -8.20 7.98
CA HIS A 22 -2.30 -6.91 7.50
C HIS A 22 -1.18 -6.22 6.73
N VAL A 23 -1.51 -5.48 5.67
CA VAL A 23 -0.50 -4.87 4.80
C VAL A 23 -0.71 -3.38 4.60
N GLY A 24 0.41 -2.66 4.59
CA GLY A 24 0.53 -1.28 4.13
C GLY A 24 1.31 -1.24 2.83
N TRP A 25 1.28 -0.09 2.17
CA TRP A 25 1.88 0.13 0.86
C TRP A 25 2.70 1.42 0.85
N GLY A 26 3.55 1.55 -0.16
CA GLY A 26 4.25 2.80 -0.45
C GLY A 26 4.94 2.78 -1.79
N TYR A 27 5.19 3.96 -2.37
CA TYR A 27 5.87 4.12 -3.64
C TYR A 27 6.63 5.44 -3.73
N GLU A 28 7.68 5.43 -4.54
CA GLU A 28 8.62 6.52 -4.74
C GLU A 28 8.22 7.42 -5.92
N HIS A 29 8.30 8.73 -5.73
CA HIS A 29 8.17 9.75 -6.76
C HIS A 29 9.52 10.04 -7.41
N SER A 30 9.48 10.67 -8.58
CA SER A 30 10.68 11.05 -9.34
C SER A 30 11.60 12.05 -8.64
N ASP A 31 11.09 12.77 -7.64
CA ASP A 31 11.85 13.71 -6.79
C ASP A 31 12.52 13.02 -5.58
N GLY A 32 12.37 11.69 -5.44
CA GLY A 32 12.88 10.91 -4.32
C GLY A 32 11.98 10.91 -3.08
N SER A 33 10.89 11.68 -3.09
CA SER A 33 9.86 11.60 -2.04
C SER A 33 9.06 10.31 -2.17
N TRP A 34 8.39 9.92 -1.10
CA TRP A 34 7.59 8.70 -1.05
C TRP A 34 6.17 9.02 -0.60
N ARG A 35 5.18 8.30 -1.14
CA ARG A 35 3.86 8.19 -0.51
C ARG A 35 3.73 6.82 0.12
N VAL A 36 3.19 6.78 1.33
CA VAL A 36 2.91 5.54 2.08
C VAL A 36 1.52 5.58 2.66
N GLY A 37 0.94 4.43 2.91
CA GLY A 37 -0.39 4.34 3.50
C GLY A 37 -0.82 2.93 3.82
N ALA A 38 -2.01 2.80 4.36
CA ALA A 38 -2.71 1.52 4.49
C ALA A 38 -4.21 1.75 4.59
N VAL A 39 -4.97 0.65 4.56
CA VAL A 39 -6.41 0.70 4.84
C VAL A 39 -6.75 -0.24 5.97
N GLU A 40 -7.09 0.36 7.10
CA GLU A 40 -7.43 -0.31 8.34
C GLU A 40 -8.89 -0.76 8.32
N GLY A 41 -9.14 -2.00 8.75
CA GLY A 41 -10.49 -2.57 8.80
C GLY A 41 -11.27 -2.19 10.07
N PRO A 42 -12.59 -2.43 10.09
CA PRO A 42 -13.40 -2.30 11.29
C PRO A 42 -12.82 -3.10 12.45
N GLY A 43 -12.65 -2.47 13.61
CA GLY A 43 -12.06 -3.08 14.79
C GLY A 43 -10.55 -2.87 14.94
N TRP A 44 -9.91 -2.11 14.05
CA TRP A 44 -8.57 -1.61 14.28
C TRP A 44 -8.55 -0.68 15.49
N GLN A 45 -7.73 -1.01 16.49
CA GLN A 45 -7.68 -0.31 17.78
C GLN A 45 -6.65 0.85 17.80
N GLY A 46 -6.20 1.30 16.62
CA GLY A 46 -5.25 2.39 16.47
C GLY A 46 -5.90 3.74 16.20
N VAL A 47 -5.07 4.78 16.09
CA VAL A 47 -5.55 6.15 15.79
C VAL A 47 -6.11 6.29 14.37
N PHE A 48 -5.78 5.35 13.48
CA PHE A 48 -6.31 5.28 12.12
C PHE A 48 -7.37 4.19 12.03
N ASN A 49 -8.55 4.55 11.53
CA ASN A 49 -9.63 3.63 11.19
C ASN A 49 -10.10 3.97 9.77
N GLY A 50 -10.01 3.01 8.85
CA GLY A 50 -10.16 3.25 7.42
C GLY A 50 -8.84 3.61 6.73
N PHE A 51 -8.93 4.43 5.68
CA PHE A 51 -7.78 4.81 4.85
C PHE A 51 -6.90 5.86 5.53
N TRP A 52 -5.59 5.71 5.41
CA TRP A 52 -4.63 6.77 5.70
C TRP A 52 -3.49 6.74 4.68
N SER A 53 -2.91 7.91 4.42
CA SER A 53 -1.69 8.05 3.60
C SER A 53 -0.87 9.26 4.02
N ARG A 54 0.44 9.24 3.78
CA ARG A 54 1.37 10.35 4.04
C ARG A 54 2.43 10.44 2.95
N LYS A 55 2.81 11.66 2.60
CA LYS A 55 4.00 11.94 1.78
C LYS A 55 5.21 12.23 2.69
N VAL A 56 6.36 11.66 2.38
CA VAL A 56 7.62 11.79 3.14
C VAL A 56 8.83 11.97 2.23
N ASN A 57 9.98 12.36 2.78
CA ASN A 57 11.11 12.85 1.99
C ASN A 57 12.08 11.74 1.54
N GLY A 58 11.84 10.48 1.92
CA GLY A 58 12.69 9.38 1.49
C GLY A 58 12.38 8.06 2.20
N LEU A 59 13.08 7.00 1.78
CA LEU A 59 12.88 5.64 2.29
C LEU A 59 13.11 5.51 3.80
N ASN A 60 14.02 6.29 4.38
CA ASN A 60 14.23 6.25 5.83
C ASN A 60 12.99 6.72 6.60
N ASP A 61 12.35 7.80 6.16
CA ASP A 61 11.11 8.31 6.77
C ASP A 61 9.97 7.29 6.63
N VAL A 62 9.92 6.57 5.51
CA VAL A 62 8.99 5.47 5.30
C VAL A 62 9.14 4.39 6.37
N MET A 63 10.38 3.93 6.62
CA MET A 63 10.65 2.94 7.67
C MET A 63 10.22 3.48 9.03
N VAL A 64 10.56 4.73 9.34
CA VAL A 64 10.23 5.38 10.62
C VAL A 64 8.73 5.46 10.83
N ILE A 65 7.94 5.76 9.80
CA ILE A 65 6.47 5.74 9.90
C ILE A 65 5.98 4.35 10.30
N PHE A 66 6.35 3.31 9.55
CA PHE A 66 5.81 1.97 9.78
C PHE A 66 6.22 1.40 11.14
N GLU A 67 7.45 1.64 11.60
CA GLU A 67 7.88 1.24 12.95
C GLU A 67 7.11 2.00 14.04
N ASN A 68 6.94 3.32 13.90
CA ASN A 68 6.22 4.12 14.89
C ASN A 68 4.73 3.79 14.97
N MET A 69 4.14 3.17 13.95
CA MET A 69 2.75 2.70 14.02
C MET A 69 2.52 1.67 15.14
N LYS A 70 3.57 0.97 15.61
CA LYS A 70 3.50 0.13 16.81
C LYS A 70 3.07 0.91 18.06
N LYS A 71 3.57 2.14 18.22
CA LYS A 71 3.19 3.04 19.33
C LYS A 71 1.74 3.50 19.23
N LEU A 72 1.16 3.46 18.02
CA LEU A 72 -0.21 3.85 17.72
C LEU A 72 -1.16 2.65 17.61
N ASN A 73 -0.74 1.45 18.06
CA ASN A 73 -1.52 0.22 17.99
C ASN A 73 -1.91 -0.20 16.55
N ALA A 74 -1.11 0.23 15.57
CA ALA A 74 -1.22 -0.07 14.14
C ALA A 74 0.07 -0.75 13.61
N GLU A 75 0.68 -1.59 14.45
CA GLU A 75 2.00 -2.21 14.28
C GLU A 75 2.25 -2.84 12.90
N TYR A 76 3.49 -2.71 12.41
CA TYR A 76 4.05 -3.44 11.27
C TYR A 76 5.38 -4.05 11.69
N ASP A 77 5.69 -5.25 11.20
CA ASP A 77 6.87 -6.03 11.58
C ASP A 77 7.98 -5.93 10.52
N ASN A 78 7.59 -6.02 9.25
CA ASN A 78 8.50 -6.20 8.13
C ASN A 78 8.11 -5.31 6.95
N VAL A 79 9.10 -4.91 6.14
CA VAL A 79 8.93 -4.17 4.88
C VAL A 79 9.68 -4.87 3.76
N LYS A 80 9.00 -5.18 2.67
CA LYS A 80 9.61 -5.64 1.41
C LYS A 80 9.76 -4.47 0.46
N LEU A 81 10.94 -4.31 -0.11
CA LEU A 81 11.23 -3.33 -1.15
C LEU A 81 11.10 -3.98 -2.53
N LEU A 82 10.32 -3.35 -3.40
CA LEU A 82 10.01 -3.80 -4.75
C LEU A 82 10.65 -2.84 -5.74
N ASN A 83 11.59 -3.34 -6.54
CA ASN A 83 12.22 -2.55 -7.59
C ASN A 83 11.39 -2.64 -8.87
N VAL A 84 11.09 -1.52 -9.52
CA VAL A 84 10.36 -1.53 -10.81
C VAL A 84 11.21 -2.19 -11.90
N GLY A 85 10.56 -2.98 -12.77
CA GLY A 85 11.23 -3.72 -13.85
C GLY A 85 11.97 -2.79 -14.83
N ALA A 86 13.04 -3.28 -15.46
CA ALA A 86 13.88 -2.44 -16.34
C ALA A 86 13.14 -1.83 -17.54
N ASN A 87 12.09 -2.50 -18.01
CA ASN A 87 11.28 -2.10 -19.16
C ASN A 87 9.87 -1.64 -18.74
N VAL A 88 9.70 -1.29 -17.46
CA VAL A 88 8.43 -0.84 -16.90
C VAL A 88 8.57 0.61 -16.46
N SER A 89 7.66 1.45 -16.92
CA SER A 89 7.57 2.84 -16.46
C SER A 89 6.72 2.88 -15.19
N ALA A 90 7.30 3.37 -14.09
CA ALA A 90 6.53 3.70 -12.90
C ALA A 90 5.66 4.94 -13.15
N ASN A 91 4.48 4.98 -12.54
CA ASN A 91 3.51 6.06 -12.66
C ASN A 91 3.01 6.50 -11.28
N PRO A 92 3.81 7.28 -10.52
CA PRO A 92 3.42 7.78 -9.21
C PRO A 92 2.17 8.67 -9.25
N VAL A 93 1.93 9.39 -10.34
CA VAL A 93 0.72 10.22 -10.51
C VAL A 93 -0.53 9.35 -10.54
N PHE A 94 -0.51 8.27 -11.31
CA PHE A 94 -1.65 7.35 -11.37
C PHE A 94 -1.83 6.57 -10.06
N ALA A 95 -0.75 6.27 -9.34
CA ALA A 95 -0.81 5.71 -8.00
C ALA A 95 -1.44 6.67 -6.98
N ASP A 96 -1.19 7.99 -7.10
CA ASP A 96 -1.85 9.02 -6.30
C ASP A 96 -3.35 9.06 -6.60
N GLU A 97 -3.75 9.08 -7.87
CA GLU A 97 -5.16 9.03 -8.28
C GLU A 97 -5.85 7.76 -7.77
N MET A 98 -5.15 6.63 -7.81
CA MET A 98 -5.63 5.36 -7.26
C MET A 98 -5.79 5.41 -5.74
N SER A 99 -4.80 5.97 -5.04
CA SER A 99 -4.86 6.16 -3.59
C SER A 99 -6.05 7.05 -3.21
N ALA A 100 -6.28 8.12 -3.98
CA ALA A 100 -7.43 9.01 -3.82
C ALA A 100 -8.76 8.26 -4.03
N TRP A 101 -8.86 7.45 -5.09
CA TRP A 101 -10.04 6.62 -5.33
C TRP A 101 -10.31 5.64 -4.19
N VAL A 102 -9.28 4.87 -3.78
CA VAL A 102 -9.35 3.90 -2.69
C VAL A 102 -9.78 4.57 -1.38
N SER A 103 -9.36 5.81 -1.12
CA SER A 103 -9.74 6.57 0.07
C SER A 103 -11.25 6.83 0.20
N GLY A 104 -11.96 6.92 -0.93
CA GLY A 104 -13.41 7.14 -1.00
C GLY A 104 -14.25 5.86 -0.91
N LEU A 105 -13.61 4.69 -0.87
CA LEU A 105 -14.29 3.40 -0.86
C LEU A 105 -14.53 2.90 0.57
N GLU A 106 -15.67 2.25 0.77
CA GLU A 106 -15.99 1.59 2.04
C GLU A 106 -15.24 0.26 2.21
N TYR A 107 -14.63 0.07 3.37
CA TYR A 107 -13.92 -1.17 3.69
C TYR A 107 -14.82 -2.40 3.61
N SER A 108 -14.30 -3.48 3.00
CA SER A 108 -14.93 -4.79 2.92
C SER A 108 -13.87 -5.87 3.11
N VAL A 109 -14.05 -6.74 4.12
CA VAL A 109 -13.12 -7.86 4.39
C VAL A 109 -12.90 -8.75 3.16
N ILE A 110 -13.90 -8.86 2.28
CA ILE A 110 -13.93 -9.86 1.22
C ILE A 110 -13.31 -9.36 -0.10
N ASN A 111 -13.50 -8.09 -0.47
CA ASN A 111 -13.12 -7.57 -1.79
C ASN A 111 -12.63 -6.12 -1.79
N ARG A 112 -12.48 -5.51 -0.61
CA ARG A 112 -11.88 -4.19 -0.41
C ARG A 112 -11.23 -4.19 0.96
N ASN A 113 -10.18 -4.99 1.14
CA ASN A 113 -9.38 -4.99 2.36
C ASN A 113 -8.01 -4.35 2.11
N CYS A 114 -7.14 -4.37 3.11
CA CYS A 114 -5.80 -3.80 3.05
C CYS A 114 -5.00 -4.30 1.84
N MET A 115 -5.11 -5.59 1.52
CA MET A 115 -4.40 -6.23 0.43
C MET A 115 -4.97 -5.87 -0.94
N ASP A 116 -6.29 -5.82 -1.10
CA ASP A 116 -6.89 -5.37 -2.35
C ASP A 116 -6.49 -3.90 -2.66
N SER A 117 -6.39 -3.08 -1.62
CA SER A 117 -5.96 -1.67 -1.73
C SER A 117 -4.50 -1.53 -2.11
N ALA A 118 -3.63 -2.26 -1.41
CA ALA A 118 -2.21 -2.28 -1.71
C ALA A 118 -1.97 -2.79 -3.14
N PHE A 119 -2.69 -3.83 -3.56
CA PHE A 119 -2.63 -4.33 -4.94
C PHE A 119 -3.05 -3.27 -5.95
N ASP A 120 -4.23 -2.65 -5.80
CA ASP A 120 -4.73 -1.66 -6.76
C ASP A 120 -3.76 -0.46 -6.90
N ILE A 121 -3.27 0.07 -5.77
CA ILE A 121 -2.34 1.21 -5.74
C ILE A 121 -0.99 0.85 -6.35
N LEU A 122 -0.41 -0.28 -5.97
CA LEU A 122 0.91 -0.67 -6.45
C LEU A 122 0.88 -1.19 -7.89
N ASN A 123 -0.25 -1.74 -8.35
CA ASN A 123 -0.43 -2.09 -9.75
C ASN A 123 -0.63 -0.83 -10.64
N ALA A 124 -1.26 0.22 -10.10
CA ALA A 124 -1.32 1.53 -10.75
C ALA A 124 0.05 2.21 -10.84
N TYR A 125 0.85 2.04 -9.78
CA TYR A 125 2.22 2.52 -9.76
C TYR A 125 3.09 1.84 -10.81
N ALA A 126 3.08 0.51 -10.88
CA ALA A 126 3.81 -0.22 -11.90
C ALA A 126 3.15 -1.59 -12.19
N PRO A 127 2.94 -1.94 -13.47
CA PRO A 127 2.40 -3.25 -13.85
C PRO A 127 3.41 -4.40 -13.67
N GLY A 128 4.66 -4.12 -13.32
CA GLY A 128 5.71 -5.12 -13.19
C GLY A 128 6.95 -4.65 -12.43
N TYR A 129 7.52 -5.58 -11.68
CA TYR A 129 8.68 -5.43 -10.82
C TYR A 129 9.80 -6.34 -11.30
N VAL A 130 11.03 -6.12 -10.84
CA VAL A 130 12.23 -6.88 -11.27
C VAL A 130 12.04 -8.39 -11.14
N MET A 131 11.31 -8.85 -10.12
CA MET A 131 11.11 -10.28 -9.84
C MET A 131 9.74 -10.81 -10.27
N GLY A 132 8.96 -10.03 -11.01
CA GLY A 132 7.65 -10.45 -11.53
C GLY A 132 6.56 -9.40 -11.32
N VAL A 133 5.31 -9.84 -11.44
CA VAL A 133 4.13 -9.02 -11.16
C VAL A 133 3.64 -9.26 -9.74
N LEU A 134 2.82 -8.35 -9.21
CA LEU A 134 2.19 -8.58 -7.91
C LEU A 134 1.25 -9.79 -8.01
N PRO A 135 1.30 -10.72 -7.04
CA PRO A 135 0.30 -11.78 -6.95
C PRO A 135 -1.08 -11.14 -6.77
N LYS A 136 -2.10 -11.76 -7.35
CA LYS A 136 -3.47 -11.26 -7.23
C LYS A 136 -4.02 -11.58 -5.83
N PRO A 137 -4.79 -10.68 -5.20
CA PRO A 137 -5.38 -10.94 -3.88
C PRO A 137 -6.29 -12.17 -3.81
N GLU A 138 -6.94 -12.58 -4.89
CA GLU A 138 -7.78 -13.78 -4.93
C GLU A 138 -6.99 -15.09 -4.91
N ASP A 139 -5.73 -15.06 -5.35
CA ASP A 139 -4.84 -16.23 -5.34
C ASP A 139 -4.23 -16.46 -3.95
N ASN A 140 -4.25 -15.44 -3.09
CA ASN A 140 -3.68 -15.46 -1.74
C ASN A 140 -4.62 -14.75 -0.76
N TRP A 141 -5.56 -15.47 -0.17
CA TRP A 141 -6.63 -14.86 0.63
C TRP A 141 -6.16 -14.16 1.91
N PHE A 142 -5.01 -14.56 2.46
CA PHE A 142 -4.46 -14.01 3.69
C PHE A 142 -3.31 -13.05 3.38
N PRO A 143 -3.29 -11.84 3.98
CA PRO A 143 -2.21 -10.88 3.74
C PRO A 143 -0.81 -11.42 4.02
N ASN A 144 -0.65 -12.33 4.99
CA ASN A 144 0.62 -13.03 5.23
C ASN A 144 1.08 -13.86 4.02
N ASP A 145 0.18 -14.64 3.42
CA ASP A 145 0.49 -15.48 2.27
C ASP A 145 0.78 -14.62 1.03
N TRP A 146 -0.02 -13.57 0.83
CA TRP A 146 0.20 -12.63 -0.27
C TRP A 146 1.54 -11.92 -0.13
N TYR A 147 1.85 -11.40 1.07
CA TYR A 147 3.13 -10.75 1.37
C TYR A 147 4.32 -11.69 1.11
N LYS A 148 4.20 -12.95 1.55
CA LYS A 148 5.23 -13.98 1.33
C LYS A 148 5.53 -14.16 -0.15
N ASN A 149 4.51 -14.12 -1.01
CA ASN A 149 4.61 -14.33 -2.45
C ASN A 149 4.95 -13.07 -3.27
N LEU A 150 5.20 -11.92 -2.63
CA LEU A 150 5.59 -10.69 -3.33
C LEU A 150 6.95 -10.83 -4.05
N PRO A 151 7.11 -10.23 -5.24
CA PRO A 151 8.34 -10.25 -6.02
C PRO A 151 9.38 -9.25 -5.46
N SER A 152 9.91 -9.52 -4.28
CA SER A 152 10.92 -8.69 -3.61
C SER A 152 12.28 -9.38 -3.55
N SER A 153 13.35 -8.60 -3.73
CA SER A 153 14.73 -9.03 -3.48
C SER A 153 15.24 -8.63 -2.10
N THR A 154 14.52 -7.77 -1.38
CA THR A 154 15.02 -7.11 -0.16
C THR A 154 13.90 -6.97 0.86
N GLU A 155 14.14 -7.51 2.05
CA GLU A 155 13.22 -7.41 3.19
C GLU A 155 13.93 -6.81 4.40
N TYR A 156 13.25 -5.90 5.08
CA TYR A 156 13.70 -5.23 6.28
C TYR A 156 12.82 -5.64 7.45
N ASN A 157 13.44 -6.03 8.56
CA ASN A 157 12.74 -6.14 9.85
C ASN A 157 12.79 -4.76 10.53
N LEU A 158 11.62 -4.16 10.78
CA LEU A 158 11.53 -2.76 11.23
C LEU A 158 12.16 -2.55 12.62
N SER A 159 12.01 -3.51 13.53
CA SER A 159 12.62 -3.46 14.88
C SER A 159 14.15 -3.40 14.88
N ASN A 160 14.79 -3.85 13.78
CA ASN A 160 16.24 -3.78 13.60
C ASN A 160 16.70 -2.58 12.76
N ALA A 161 15.82 -2.01 11.94
CA ALA A 161 16.16 -0.99 10.96
C ALA A 161 16.34 0.41 11.58
N ILE A 162 15.75 0.71 12.74
CA ILE A 162 15.55 2.10 13.23
C ILE A 162 16.19 2.35 14.60
N LYS A 163 17.23 1.60 14.99
CA LYS A 163 17.91 1.80 16.29
C LYS A 163 18.58 3.18 16.50
N THR A 164 18.52 4.10 15.53
CA THR A 164 19.32 5.34 15.52
C THR A 164 18.58 6.62 15.13
N GLN A 165 17.26 6.61 14.94
CA GLN A 165 16.51 7.81 14.50
C GLN A 165 15.69 8.40 15.67
N PRO A 166 15.63 9.74 15.82
CA PRO A 166 14.78 10.39 16.81
C PRO A 166 13.31 10.06 16.53
N ASP A 167 12.51 9.97 17.60
CA ASP A 167 11.06 9.81 17.51
C ASP A 167 10.48 10.93 16.65
N VAL A 168 10.14 10.61 15.40
CA VAL A 168 9.22 11.44 14.63
C VAL A 168 7.88 11.31 15.33
N LEU A 169 7.56 12.30 16.16
CA LEU A 169 6.22 12.46 16.71
C LEU A 169 5.26 12.49 15.52
N LEU A 170 4.55 11.38 15.32
CA LEU A 170 3.31 11.35 14.58
C LEU A 170 2.36 12.23 15.41
N SER A 171 2.42 13.55 15.21
CA SER A 171 1.48 14.45 15.87
C SER A 171 0.07 13.98 15.47
N GLU A 172 -0.85 14.00 16.44
CA GLU A 172 -2.27 13.63 16.27
C GLU A 172 -2.99 14.50 15.22
N ASN A 173 -2.27 15.44 14.60
CA ASN A 173 -2.76 16.14 13.42
C ASN A 173 -3.00 15.12 12.32
N LYS A 174 -4.29 14.86 12.13
CA LYS A 174 -4.96 14.37 10.92
C LYS A 174 -4.36 15.02 9.66
N GLN A 175 -3.18 14.59 9.22
CA GLN A 175 -2.79 14.60 7.81
C GLN A 175 -3.23 13.24 7.28
N SER A 176 -4.53 12.96 7.18
CA SER A 176 -5.53 13.50 6.24
C SER A 176 -5.06 13.40 4.79
N VAL A 177 -5.85 12.63 4.07
CA VAL A 177 -6.22 12.63 2.65
C VAL A 177 -6.08 13.97 1.88
N ASP A 178 -5.68 15.08 2.51
CA ASP A 178 -5.89 16.48 2.06
C ASP A 178 -5.09 16.88 0.81
N ASP A 179 -4.10 16.11 0.36
CA ASP A 179 -3.38 16.36 -0.90
C ASP A 179 -3.78 15.42 -2.06
N LEU A 180 -4.66 14.45 -1.81
CA LEU A 180 -5.19 13.54 -2.81
C LEU A 180 -6.53 14.07 -3.32
N SER A 181 -6.59 14.50 -4.59
CA SER A 181 -7.84 14.86 -5.25
C SER A 181 -8.37 13.68 -6.07
N PHE A 182 -9.64 13.33 -5.87
CA PHE A 182 -10.32 12.27 -6.62
C PHE A 182 -11.42 12.86 -7.51
N ASN A 183 -11.39 12.52 -8.81
CA ASN A 183 -12.34 13.02 -9.83
C ASN A 183 -13.46 12.02 -10.19
N GLY A 184 -13.76 11.02 -9.35
CA GLY A 184 -14.99 10.21 -9.50
C GLY A 184 -14.89 8.94 -10.34
N THR A 185 -13.81 8.74 -11.13
CA THR A 185 -13.74 7.60 -12.06
C THR A 185 -12.93 6.42 -11.49
N PRO A 186 -13.49 5.20 -11.41
CA PRO A 186 -12.73 4.00 -11.05
C PRO A 186 -11.67 3.70 -12.12
N PRO A 187 -10.59 2.99 -11.76
CA PRO A 187 -9.55 2.66 -12.73
C PRO A 187 -10.04 1.72 -13.83
N PRO A 188 -9.36 1.68 -15.00
CA PRO A 188 -9.75 0.85 -16.14
C PRO A 188 -9.98 -0.62 -15.78
N TRP A 189 -9.11 -1.22 -14.96
CA TRP A 189 -9.25 -2.62 -14.54
C TRP A 189 -10.36 -2.84 -13.50
N ARG A 190 -11.04 -1.81 -13.02
CA ARG A 190 -12.25 -1.95 -12.21
C ARG A 190 -13.51 -1.58 -13.01
N ILE A 191 -13.42 -1.30 -14.32
CA ILE A 191 -14.59 -1.02 -15.18
C ILE A 191 -14.96 -2.28 -15.97
N ILE A 192 -16.18 -2.80 -15.74
CA ILE A 192 -16.71 -3.95 -16.50
C ILE A 192 -16.68 -3.64 -18.00
N GLY A 193 -16.09 -4.53 -18.79
CA GLY A 193 -15.98 -4.38 -20.24
C GLY A 193 -14.71 -3.67 -20.72
N ASN A 194 -13.85 -3.19 -19.82
CA ASN A 194 -12.50 -2.75 -20.19
C ASN A 194 -11.63 -3.96 -20.57
N GLU A 195 -10.70 -3.81 -21.53
CA GLU A 195 -9.77 -4.88 -21.93
C GLU A 195 -8.86 -5.35 -20.78
N ASN A 196 -8.60 -4.44 -19.83
CA ASN A 196 -7.82 -4.72 -18.62
C ASN A 196 -8.71 -5.07 -17.43
N TYR A 197 -10.02 -5.32 -17.64
CA TYR A 197 -10.97 -5.55 -16.55
C TYR A 197 -10.51 -6.70 -15.64
N PHE A 198 -10.42 -6.36 -14.37
CA PHE A 198 -10.04 -7.23 -13.28
C PHE A 198 -11.18 -7.26 -12.26
N PRO A 199 -12.00 -8.33 -12.27
CA PRO A 199 -13.13 -8.41 -11.39
C PRO A 199 -12.68 -8.38 -9.93
N PRO A 200 -13.46 -7.77 -9.02
CA PRO A 200 -13.30 -8.04 -7.59
C PRO A 200 -13.44 -9.56 -7.34
N ARG A 201 -12.92 -10.05 -6.20
CA ARG A 201 -12.91 -11.50 -5.86
C ARG A 201 -14.26 -12.15 -6.19
N LYS A 202 -14.21 -13.34 -6.81
CA LYS A 202 -15.36 -14.07 -7.40
C LYS A 202 -16.66 -13.88 -6.59
N GLY A 203 -17.67 -13.28 -7.23
CA GLY A 203 -19.07 -13.41 -6.82
C GLY A 203 -19.81 -12.15 -6.35
N ARG A 204 -19.26 -10.91 -6.43
CA ARG A 204 -20.00 -9.69 -6.00
C ARG A 204 -19.63 -8.41 -6.78
N PRO A 205 -20.56 -7.44 -6.90
CA PRO A 205 -20.33 -6.16 -7.57
C PRO A 205 -19.28 -5.28 -6.87
N LEU A 206 -18.74 -4.31 -7.61
CA LEU A 206 -17.80 -3.31 -7.10
C LEU A 206 -18.43 -2.50 -5.95
N PRO A 207 -17.63 -2.09 -4.95
CA PRO A 207 -18.09 -1.14 -3.94
C PRO A 207 -18.52 0.16 -4.63
N MET A 208 -19.68 0.69 -4.25
CA MET A 208 -20.12 2.00 -4.72
C MET A 208 -19.26 3.10 -4.09
N VAL A 209 -18.85 4.08 -4.91
CA VAL A 209 -18.19 5.30 -4.44
C VAL A 209 -19.23 6.10 -3.63
N ARG A 210 -18.82 6.64 -2.48
CA ARG A 210 -19.67 7.51 -1.64
C ARG A 210 -19.85 8.89 -2.24
#